data_AF-E1KQK5-F1
#
_entry.id   AF-E1KQK5-F1
#
_cell.length_a   1.000
_cell.length_b   1.000
_cell.length_c   1.000
_cell.angle_alpha   90.00
_cell.angle_beta   90.00
_cell.angle_gamma   90.00
#
_symmetry.space_group_name_H-M   'P 1'
#
loop_
_entity.id
_entity.type
_entity.pdbx_description
1 polymer ?
#
loop_
_entity_poly.entity_id
_entity_poly.type
_entity_poly.pdbx_seq_one_letter_code
_entity_poly.pdbx_strand_id
1 'polypeptide(L)'
;MKRLIIICEGQTEQEFCNVLLAPFFSQIGISLQAPLIKKSHGGIVNWDSLKSEIEKYLCCEKDVLLTTLIDYYGIEASHRFPQWNKAQEIVDKCKRLDFIEEAMKNDIDENLCVRFMPYIQLHEFEGLLFNNKEVFYNQIAAEELVGKDELESVFNDFDNPEMINNSVETSPSHRLERIIKGYNKIVYGVCLAEAIGLARIREKSPRFNRWLDILCAALQK
;
A
#
# COMPACT_ATOMS: atom_id res chain seq x y z
N MET A 1 20.28 7.59 -14.14
CA MET A 1 18.82 7.41 -14.08
C MET A 1 18.48 7.15 -12.63
N LYS A 2 17.65 8.00 -12.00
CA LYS A 2 17.26 7.81 -10.60
C LYS A 2 16.36 6.58 -10.49
N ARG A 3 16.50 5.84 -9.40
CA ARG A 3 15.80 4.58 -9.17
C ARG A 3 14.94 4.66 -7.93
N LEU A 4 13.79 3.99 -7.97
CA LEU A 4 12.88 3.83 -6.85
C LEU A 4 12.71 2.33 -6.57
N ILE A 5 12.94 1.93 -5.32
CA ILE A 5 12.61 0.59 -4.83
C ILE A 5 11.40 0.72 -3.91
N ILE A 6 10.34 -0.04 -4.19
CA ILE A 6 9.17 -0.18 -3.33
C ILE A 6 9.16 -1.62 -2.82
N ILE A 7 9.48 -1.84 -1.54
CA ILE A 7 9.34 -3.18 -0.96
C ILE A 7 7.86 -3.44 -0.69
N CYS A 8 7.30 -4.42 -1.39
CA CYS A 8 5.89 -4.80 -1.31
C CYS A 8 5.67 -5.96 -0.34
N GLU A 9 4.58 -5.91 0.43
CA GLU A 9 4.19 -7.00 1.32
C GLU A 9 3.82 -8.28 0.55
N GLY A 10 2.93 -8.15 -0.43
CA GLY A 10 2.38 -9.27 -1.19
C GLY A 10 2.42 -9.06 -2.70
N GLN A 11 1.94 -10.10 -3.40
CA GLN A 11 1.92 -10.12 -4.87
C GLN A 11 0.96 -9.07 -5.44
N THR A 12 -0.14 -8.76 -4.75
CA THR A 12 -1.10 -7.75 -5.21
C THR A 12 -0.46 -6.36 -5.26
N GLU A 13 0.27 -5.96 -4.21
CA GLU A 13 0.96 -4.67 -4.14
C GLU A 13 2.10 -4.60 -5.16
N GLN A 14 2.82 -5.72 -5.35
CA GLN A 14 3.88 -5.82 -6.36
C GLN A 14 3.33 -5.62 -7.77
N GLU A 15 2.26 -6.34 -8.14
CA GLU A 15 1.65 -6.21 -9.46
C GLU A 15 1.05 -4.82 -9.67
N PHE A 16 0.41 -4.23 -8.65
CA PHE A 16 -0.01 -2.83 -8.69
C PHE A 16 1.16 -1.88 -8.99
N CYS A 17 2.30 -2.08 -8.31
CA CYS A 17 3.50 -1.28 -8.55
C CYS A 17 4.03 -1.45 -9.98
N ASN A 18 4.03 -2.67 -10.52
CA ASN A 18 4.52 -2.96 -11.86
C ASN A 18 3.59 -2.41 -12.96
N VAL A 19 2.27 -2.52 -12.79
CA VAL A 19 1.28 -2.16 -13.82
C VAL A 19 0.93 -0.68 -13.79
N LEU A 20 0.82 -0.06 -12.61
CA LEU A 20 0.40 1.34 -12.49
C LEU A 20 1.55 2.30 -12.14
N LEU A 21 2.35 1.97 -11.13
CA LEU A 21 3.38 2.90 -10.65
C LEU A 21 4.60 2.93 -11.57
N ALA A 22 5.06 1.79 -12.09
CA ALA A 22 6.25 1.75 -12.93
C ALA A 22 6.08 2.57 -14.22
N PRO A 23 4.95 2.51 -14.96
CA PRO A 23 4.71 3.40 -16.09
C PRO A 23 4.63 4.88 -15.68
N PHE A 24 3.96 5.19 -14.57
CA PHE A 24 3.86 6.56 -14.05
C PHE A 24 5.24 7.16 -13.74
N PHE A 25 6.09 6.44 -13.03
CA PHE A 25 7.45 6.89 -12.70
C PHE A 25 8.38 6.90 -13.93
N SER A 26 8.18 5.99 -14.88
CA SER A 26 8.93 5.96 -16.13
C SER A 26 8.72 7.22 -16.98
N GLN A 27 7.49 7.77 -16.99
CA GLN A 27 7.18 9.02 -17.69
C GLN A 27 8.00 10.22 -17.18
N ILE A 28 8.43 10.19 -15.92
CA ILE A 28 9.31 11.22 -15.31
C ILE A 28 10.78 10.77 -15.21
N GLY A 29 11.18 9.74 -15.97
CA GLY A 29 12.57 9.30 -16.08
C GLY A 29 13.08 8.49 -14.88
N ILE A 30 12.18 7.90 -14.09
CA ILE A 30 12.50 7.09 -12.91
C ILE A 30 12.24 5.61 -13.21
N SER A 31 13.22 4.77 -12.91
CA SER A 31 13.05 3.31 -12.97
C SER A 31 12.59 2.78 -11.62
N LEU A 32 11.44 2.10 -11.62
CA LEU A 32 10.85 1.48 -10.43
C LEU A 32 11.21 -0.02 -10.36
N GLN A 33 11.45 -0.51 -9.15
CA GLN A 33 11.53 -1.94 -8.82
C GLN A 33 10.65 -2.24 -7.62
N ALA A 34 9.88 -3.33 -7.68
CA ALA A 34 8.94 -3.72 -6.63
C ALA A 34 9.26 -5.13 -6.07
N PRO A 35 10.34 -5.32 -5.30
CA PRO A 35 10.63 -6.62 -4.69
C PRO A 35 9.63 -6.97 -3.59
N LEU A 36 9.27 -8.25 -3.48
CA LEU A 36 8.56 -8.80 -2.33
C LEU A 36 9.49 -8.94 -1.11
N ILE A 37 8.92 -8.85 0.09
CA ILE A 37 9.62 -9.19 1.33
C ILE A 37 10.05 -10.66 1.29
N LYS A 38 11.36 -10.93 1.22
CA LYS A 38 11.91 -12.27 0.94
C LYS A 38 11.58 -13.34 1.97
N LYS A 39 11.36 -12.93 3.22
CA LYS A 39 11.05 -13.86 4.33
C LYS A 39 9.56 -14.10 4.52
N SER A 40 8.72 -13.34 3.84
CA SER A 40 7.28 -13.51 3.93
C SER A 40 6.83 -14.56 2.93
N HIS A 41 6.05 -15.55 3.36
CA HIS A 41 5.23 -16.32 2.43
C HIS A 41 3.93 -15.54 2.12
N GLY A 42 4.03 -14.22 1.93
CA GLY A 42 2.89 -13.30 1.75
C GLY A 42 2.28 -12.81 3.06
N GLY A 43 3.07 -12.15 3.92
CA GLY A 43 2.59 -11.58 5.18
C GLY A 43 3.63 -10.71 5.88
N ILE A 44 3.18 -9.92 6.85
CA ILE A 44 4.05 -8.99 7.58
C ILE A 44 5.19 -9.75 8.28
N VAL A 45 6.41 -9.24 8.12
CA VAL A 45 7.59 -9.77 8.81
C VAL A 45 7.94 -8.91 10.00
N ASN A 46 8.67 -9.51 10.94
CA ASN A 46 9.26 -8.74 12.03
C ASN A 46 10.16 -7.62 11.49
N TRP A 47 10.08 -6.45 12.12
CA TRP A 47 10.81 -5.24 11.76
C TRP A 47 12.30 -5.49 11.56
N ASP A 48 12.96 -6.24 12.45
CA ASP A 48 14.41 -6.53 12.31
C ASP A 48 14.77 -7.18 10.96
N SER A 49 13.87 -8.03 10.44
CA SER A 49 14.08 -8.66 9.13
C SER A 49 13.85 -7.68 7.99
N LEU A 50 12.80 -6.85 8.07
CA LEU A 50 12.53 -5.82 7.08
C LEU A 50 13.63 -4.76 7.06
N LYS A 51 14.07 -4.29 8.23
CA LYS A 51 15.21 -3.39 8.43
C LYS A 51 16.48 -3.92 7.78
N SER A 52 16.84 -5.18 8.08
CA SER A 52 18.03 -5.79 7.48
C SER A 52 17.96 -5.86 5.96
N GLU A 53 16.77 -6.08 5.39
CA GLU A 53 16.57 -6.05 3.95
C GLU A 53 16.66 -4.63 3.37
N ILE A 54 16.03 -3.64 4.01
CA ILE A 54 16.12 -2.21 3.65
C ILE A 54 17.58 -1.74 3.63
N GLU A 55 18.31 -1.97 4.72
CA GLU A 55 19.71 -1.56 4.86
C GLU A 55 20.60 -2.26 3.82
N LYS A 56 20.31 -3.52 3.50
CA LYS A 56 21.01 -4.24 2.44
C LYS A 56 20.82 -3.59 1.07
N TYR A 57 19.58 -3.25 0.68
CA TYR A 57 19.33 -2.54 -0.58
C TYR A 57 20.07 -1.19 -0.60
N LEU A 58 19.93 -0.39 0.46
CA LEU A 58 20.54 0.93 0.55
C LEU A 58 22.08 0.89 0.60
N CYS A 59 22.67 -0.19 1.15
CA CYS A 59 24.11 -0.40 1.13
C CYS A 59 24.63 -0.75 -0.26
N CYS A 60 23.96 -1.68 -0.94
CA CYS A 60 24.34 -2.17 -2.27
C CYS A 60 24.11 -1.12 -3.37
N GLU A 61 23.12 -0.26 -3.22
CA GLU A 61 22.68 0.67 -4.24
C GLU A 61 22.76 2.10 -3.73
N LYS A 62 23.63 2.93 -4.29
CA LYS A 62 23.92 4.28 -3.77
C LYS A 62 22.92 5.33 -4.28
N ASP A 63 22.49 5.24 -5.52
CA ASP A 63 21.59 6.22 -6.17
C ASP A 63 20.15 5.71 -6.28
N VAL A 64 19.58 5.28 -5.15
CA VAL A 64 18.22 4.75 -5.07
C VAL A 64 17.47 5.39 -3.92
N LEU A 65 16.18 5.69 -4.15
CA LEU A 65 15.22 5.97 -3.10
C LEU A 65 14.50 4.67 -2.75
N LEU A 66 14.35 4.36 -1.47
CA LEU A 66 13.65 3.17 -1.01
C LEU A 66 12.41 3.58 -0.20
N THR A 67 11.29 2.93 -0.49
CA THR A 67 10.03 3.05 0.25
C THR A 67 9.40 1.66 0.44
N THR A 68 8.28 1.59 1.14
CA THR A 68 7.52 0.37 1.41
C THR A 68 6.08 0.53 0.94
N LEU A 69 5.43 -0.56 0.55
CA LEU A 69 3.98 -0.63 0.38
C LEU A 69 3.51 -1.87 1.14
N ILE A 70 3.16 -1.64 2.40
CA ILE A 70 2.82 -2.65 3.40
C ILE A 70 1.51 -2.26 4.05
N ASP A 71 0.64 -3.23 4.30
CA ASP A 71 -0.65 -3.01 4.91
C ASP A 71 -0.49 -2.86 6.43
N TYR A 72 -1.21 -1.91 7.02
CA TYR A 72 -1.24 -1.77 8.47
C TYR A 72 -2.02 -2.90 9.14
N TYR A 73 -3.02 -3.46 8.45
CA TYR A 73 -3.77 -4.59 8.96
C TYR A 73 -2.86 -5.81 9.12
N GLY A 74 -2.98 -6.49 10.25
CA GLY A 74 -2.10 -7.62 10.59
C GLY A 74 -0.79 -7.23 11.26
N ILE A 75 -0.41 -5.94 11.31
CA ILE A 75 0.78 -5.54 12.09
C ILE A 75 0.43 -5.63 13.58
N GLU A 76 0.97 -6.64 14.22
CA GLU A 76 0.91 -6.85 15.67
C GLU A 76 2.18 -6.43 16.41
N ALA A 77 2.09 -6.30 17.74
CA ALA A 77 3.23 -6.02 18.62
C ALA A 77 4.35 -7.08 18.51
N SER A 78 4.01 -8.32 18.17
CA SER A 78 4.93 -9.43 17.92
C SER A 78 5.89 -9.15 16.75
N HIS A 79 5.50 -8.28 15.79
CA HIS A 79 6.35 -7.86 14.68
C HIS A 79 7.41 -6.83 15.07
N ARG A 80 7.36 -6.28 16.29
CA ARG A 80 8.39 -5.40 16.87
C ARG A 80 8.72 -4.15 16.03
N PHE A 81 7.73 -3.55 15.38
CA PHE A 81 7.91 -2.24 14.75
C PHE A 81 8.34 -1.19 15.80
N PRO A 82 9.22 -0.24 15.43
CA PRO A 82 9.81 0.69 16.38
C PRO A 82 8.74 1.59 17.00
N GLN A 83 8.90 1.88 18.31
CA GLN A 83 7.98 2.71 19.09
C GLN A 83 6.49 2.24 19.08
N TRP A 84 6.22 0.95 18.79
CA TRP A 84 4.86 0.42 18.66
C TRP A 84 3.91 0.78 19.81
N ASN A 85 4.34 0.58 21.06
CA ASN A 85 3.48 0.86 22.22
C ASN A 85 3.05 2.32 22.31
N LYS A 86 3.96 3.27 22.01
CA LYS A 86 3.64 4.70 21.98
C LYS A 86 2.72 5.04 20.81
N ALA A 87 2.90 4.39 19.66
CA ALA A 87 2.02 4.57 18.52
C ALA A 87 0.57 4.18 18.85
N GLN A 88 0.37 3.12 19.65
CA GLN A 88 -0.98 2.69 20.06
C GLN A 88 -1.71 3.71 20.93
N GLU A 89 -1.01 4.64 21.59
CA GLU A 89 -1.61 5.75 22.35
C GLU A 89 -2.21 6.83 21.44
N ILE A 90 -1.82 6.89 20.16
CA ILE A 90 -2.33 7.85 19.18
C ILE A 90 -3.65 7.33 18.62
N VAL A 91 -4.77 7.99 18.96
CA VAL A 91 -6.13 7.58 18.55
C VAL A 91 -6.36 7.71 17.05
N ASP A 92 -5.89 8.81 16.45
CA ASP A 92 -6.00 9.06 15.01
C ASP A 92 -5.08 8.10 14.25
N LYS A 93 -5.66 7.20 13.46
CA LYS A 93 -4.89 6.15 12.77
C LYS A 93 -3.92 6.73 11.74
N CYS A 94 -4.28 7.79 11.01
CA CYS A 94 -3.36 8.42 10.06
C CYS A 94 -2.13 8.98 10.80
N LYS A 95 -2.33 9.70 11.91
CA LYS A 95 -1.23 10.21 12.73
C LYS A 95 -0.41 9.10 13.38
N ARG A 96 -1.06 7.99 13.75
CA ARG A 96 -0.38 6.81 14.28
C ARG A 96 0.57 6.23 13.24
N LEU A 97 0.14 6.08 12.01
CA LEU A 97 0.98 5.55 10.95
C LEU A 97 2.12 6.53 10.60
N ASP A 98 1.83 7.83 10.52
CA ASP A 98 2.89 8.85 10.33
C ASP A 98 3.98 8.74 11.43
N PHE A 99 3.56 8.47 12.68
CA PHE A 99 4.48 8.25 13.80
C PHE A 99 5.29 6.95 13.66
N ILE A 100 4.66 5.85 13.23
CA ILE A 100 5.34 4.56 13.00
C ILE A 100 6.34 4.70 11.85
N GLU A 101 5.96 5.34 10.75
CA GLU A 101 6.83 5.59 9.60
C GLU A 101 8.05 6.41 9.99
N GLU A 102 7.87 7.49 10.76
CA GLU A 102 8.99 8.29 11.27
C GLU A 102 9.88 7.47 12.21
N ALA A 103 9.30 6.62 13.07
CA ALA A 103 10.06 5.71 13.91
C ALA A 103 10.84 4.66 13.11
N MET A 104 10.26 4.12 12.03
CA MET A 104 10.93 3.21 11.10
C MET A 104 12.13 3.89 10.45
N LYS A 105 11.96 5.12 9.99
CA LYS A 105 13.04 5.89 9.36
C LYS A 105 14.19 6.14 10.32
N ASN A 106 13.89 6.55 11.55
CA ASN A 106 14.89 6.86 12.57
C ASN A 106 15.60 5.63 13.12
N ASP A 107 15.04 4.43 12.93
CA ASP A 107 15.68 3.19 13.33
C ASP A 107 16.68 2.67 12.27
N ILE A 108 16.64 3.15 11.03
CA ILE A 108 17.64 2.84 9.98
C ILE A 108 18.96 3.58 10.27
N ASP A 109 20.10 2.97 9.92
CA ASP A 109 21.43 3.61 9.97
C ASP A 109 21.41 5.06 9.45
N GLU A 110 22.05 5.97 10.18
CA GLU A 110 22.04 7.41 9.94
C GLU A 110 22.52 7.80 8.53
N ASN A 111 23.42 7.00 7.94
CA ASN A 111 23.96 7.26 6.60
C ASN A 111 23.01 6.76 5.49
N LEU A 112 22.05 5.92 5.83
CA LEU A 112 21.12 5.29 4.89
C LEU A 112 19.71 5.92 4.99
N CYS A 113 19.30 6.37 6.17
CA CYS A 113 17.92 6.82 6.45
C CYS A 113 17.46 8.01 5.57
N VAL A 114 18.40 8.83 5.07
CA VAL A 114 18.11 9.94 4.15
C VAL A 114 17.54 9.49 2.81
N ARG A 115 17.77 8.23 2.41
CA ARG A 115 17.26 7.59 1.19
C ARG A 115 16.09 6.64 1.47
N PHE A 116 15.59 6.60 2.70
CA PHE A 116 14.46 5.78 3.09
C PHE A 116 13.24 6.65 3.42
N MET A 117 12.13 6.35 2.73
CA MET A 117 10.84 7.01 2.92
C MET A 117 9.78 5.93 3.20
N PRO A 118 9.65 5.45 4.45
CA PRO A 118 8.69 4.41 4.77
C PRO A 118 7.26 4.84 4.46
N TYR A 119 6.45 3.88 4.05
CA TYR A 119 5.02 4.06 3.87
C TYR A 119 4.25 2.78 4.26
N ILE A 120 3.16 3.00 4.98
CA ILE A 120 2.20 1.99 5.40
C ILE A 120 0.82 2.40 4.90
N GLN A 121 0.14 1.49 4.21
CA GLN A 121 -1.23 1.63 3.77
C GLN A 121 -2.17 1.48 4.97
N LEU A 122 -3.11 2.41 5.15
CA LEU A 122 -3.87 2.58 6.39
C LEU A 122 -4.61 1.33 6.89
N HIS A 123 -5.14 0.52 5.98
CA HIS A 123 -5.84 -0.71 6.28
C HIS A 123 -5.29 -1.83 5.42
N GLU A 124 -5.82 -1.96 4.21
CA GLU A 124 -5.37 -2.92 3.21
C GLU A 124 -5.28 -2.21 1.86
N PHE A 125 -4.44 -2.73 0.95
CA PHE A 125 -4.39 -2.30 -0.44
C PHE A 125 -5.78 -2.31 -1.08
N GLU A 126 -6.59 -3.35 -0.82
CA GLU A 126 -7.94 -3.50 -1.36
C GLU A 126 -8.86 -2.32 -1.06
N GLY A 127 -8.60 -1.56 0.01
CA GLY A 127 -9.34 -0.33 0.31
C GLY A 127 -9.30 0.65 -0.86
N LEU A 128 -8.15 0.78 -1.52
CA LEU A 128 -7.95 1.69 -2.66
C LEU A 128 -8.84 1.33 -3.87
N LEU A 129 -9.33 0.09 -3.94
CA LEU A 129 -10.18 -0.39 -5.04
C LEU A 129 -11.62 0.11 -4.92
N PHE A 130 -12.08 0.47 -3.72
CA PHE A 130 -13.40 1.10 -3.48
C PHE A 130 -13.39 2.60 -3.86
N ASN A 131 -12.87 2.91 -5.05
CA ASN A 131 -12.72 4.26 -5.55
C ASN A 131 -13.91 4.68 -6.44
N ASN A 132 -14.30 3.79 -7.35
CA ASN A 132 -15.33 4.07 -8.35
C ASN A 132 -16.24 2.84 -8.56
N LYS A 133 -17.48 2.94 -8.08
CA LYS A 133 -18.46 1.85 -8.17
C LYS A 133 -18.78 1.43 -9.60
N GLU A 134 -18.75 2.36 -10.56
CA GLU A 134 -19.01 2.06 -11.97
C GLU A 134 -17.95 1.13 -12.55
N VAL A 135 -16.73 1.14 -12.02
CA VAL A 135 -15.70 0.19 -12.45
C VAL A 135 -16.10 -1.25 -12.11
N PHE A 136 -16.70 -1.48 -10.94
CA PHE A 136 -17.19 -2.82 -10.59
C PHE A 136 -18.29 -3.29 -11.54
N TYR A 137 -19.26 -2.42 -11.87
CA TYR A 137 -20.33 -2.78 -12.80
C TYR A 137 -19.86 -3.02 -14.23
N ASN A 138 -18.77 -2.36 -14.65
CA ASN A 138 -18.26 -2.45 -16.02
C ASN A 138 -17.19 -3.54 -16.21
N GLN A 139 -16.43 -3.87 -15.16
CA GLN A 139 -15.31 -4.82 -15.26
C GLN A 139 -15.64 -6.22 -14.75
N ILE A 140 -16.66 -6.36 -13.91
CA ILE A 140 -17.03 -7.64 -13.31
C ILE A 140 -18.29 -8.15 -13.99
N ALA A 141 -18.29 -9.42 -14.40
CA ALA A 141 -19.45 -10.03 -15.03
C ALA A 141 -20.65 -9.98 -14.09
N ALA A 142 -21.86 -9.78 -14.63
CA ALA A 142 -23.05 -9.57 -13.82
C ALA A 142 -23.38 -10.79 -12.92
N GLU A 143 -23.02 -11.99 -13.37
CA GLU A 143 -23.11 -13.26 -12.65
C GLU A 143 -22.04 -13.46 -11.56
N GLU A 144 -20.93 -12.71 -11.63
CA GLU A 144 -19.86 -12.72 -10.64
C GLU A 144 -20.07 -11.63 -9.58
N LEU A 145 -20.69 -10.50 -9.94
CA LEU A 145 -20.99 -9.40 -9.02
C LEU A 145 -22.25 -9.69 -8.19
N VAL A 146 -22.10 -10.52 -7.16
CA VAL A 146 -23.21 -11.04 -6.34
C VAL A 146 -23.60 -10.14 -5.16
N GLY A 147 -22.68 -9.31 -4.64
CA GLY A 147 -22.91 -8.46 -3.46
C GLY A 147 -23.17 -6.98 -3.78
N LYS A 148 -24.06 -6.68 -4.74
CA LYS A 148 -24.32 -5.30 -5.19
C LYS A 148 -24.80 -4.37 -4.08
N ASP A 149 -25.63 -4.86 -3.17
CA ASP A 149 -26.14 -4.06 -2.04
C ASP A 149 -25.02 -3.69 -1.06
N GLU A 150 -24.09 -4.63 -0.81
CA GLU A 150 -22.91 -4.36 0.02
C GLU A 150 -21.98 -3.35 -0.66
N LEU A 151 -21.75 -3.48 -1.97
CA LEU A 151 -20.96 -2.53 -2.74
C LEU A 151 -21.54 -1.11 -2.62
N GLU A 152 -22.84 -0.94 -2.86
CA GLU A 152 -23.51 0.37 -2.75
C GLU A 152 -23.45 0.92 -1.31
N SER A 153 -23.64 0.07 -0.29
CA SER A 153 -23.51 0.49 1.11
C SER A 153 -22.11 1.04 1.39
N VAL A 154 -21.05 0.36 0.94
CA VAL A 154 -19.66 0.82 1.16
C VAL A 154 -19.44 2.21 0.56
N PHE A 155 -19.93 2.45 -0.66
CA PHE A 155 -19.80 3.76 -1.30
C PHE A 155 -20.67 4.85 -0.65
N ASN A 156 -21.77 4.49 0.00
CA ASN A 156 -22.58 5.43 0.76
C ASN A 156 -21.98 5.76 2.14
N ASP A 157 -21.29 4.79 2.74
CA ASP A 157 -20.73 4.90 4.09
C ASP A 157 -19.35 5.57 4.09
N PHE A 158 -18.59 5.48 2.98
CA PHE A 158 -17.20 5.94 2.90
C PHE A 158 -16.91 6.78 1.65
N ASP A 159 -16.77 8.10 1.83
CA ASP A 159 -16.25 8.99 0.78
C ASP A 159 -14.76 8.76 0.50
N ASN A 160 -13.99 8.47 1.56
CA ASN A 160 -12.57 8.15 1.47
C ASN A 160 -12.36 6.63 1.59
N PRO A 161 -11.99 5.92 0.50
CA PRO A 161 -11.69 4.48 0.52
C PRO A 161 -10.68 4.05 1.59
N GLU A 162 -9.73 4.92 1.96
CA GLU A 162 -8.72 4.58 2.96
C GLU A 162 -9.31 4.42 4.37
N MET A 163 -10.52 4.92 4.60
CA MET A 163 -11.24 4.82 5.88
C MET A 163 -12.03 3.52 6.02
N ILE A 164 -12.11 2.68 4.97
CA ILE A 164 -12.79 1.39 5.01
C ILE A 164 -12.03 0.49 5.98
N ASN A 165 -12.59 0.34 7.16
CA ASN A 165 -11.92 -0.25 8.31
C ASN A 165 -11.76 -1.76 8.21
N ASN A 166 -10.94 -2.29 9.11
CA ASN A 166 -10.33 -3.62 9.04
C ASN A 166 -10.75 -4.55 10.20
N SER A 167 -12.03 -4.60 10.57
CA SER A 167 -12.46 -5.71 11.44
C SER A 167 -12.42 -7.02 10.63
N VAL A 168 -12.28 -8.17 11.31
CA VAL A 168 -12.15 -9.49 10.67
C VAL A 168 -13.25 -9.75 9.64
N GLU A 169 -14.46 -9.23 9.85
CA GLU A 169 -15.58 -9.40 8.92
C GLU A 169 -15.78 -8.21 7.97
N THR A 170 -15.16 -7.05 8.22
CA THR A 170 -15.42 -5.79 7.49
C THR A 170 -14.22 -5.27 6.71
N SER A 171 -13.11 -6.01 6.67
CA SER A 171 -11.93 -5.62 5.91
C SER A 171 -12.24 -5.44 4.42
N PRO A 172 -11.56 -4.52 3.72
CA PRO A 172 -11.71 -4.37 2.28
C PRO A 172 -11.59 -5.68 1.50
N SER A 173 -10.62 -6.53 1.84
CA SER A 173 -10.41 -7.83 1.18
C SER A 173 -11.61 -8.77 1.35
N HIS A 174 -12.14 -8.93 2.57
CA HIS A 174 -13.31 -9.78 2.83
C HIS A 174 -14.60 -9.21 2.23
N ARG A 175 -14.73 -7.88 2.12
CA ARG A 175 -15.85 -7.26 1.38
C ARG A 175 -15.79 -7.66 -0.10
N LEU A 176 -14.61 -7.60 -0.72
CA LEU A 176 -14.46 -8.00 -2.13
C LEU A 176 -14.75 -9.49 -2.34
N GLU A 177 -14.35 -10.37 -1.42
CA GLU A 177 -14.69 -11.80 -1.47
C GLU A 177 -16.21 -12.06 -1.44
N ARG A 178 -16.96 -11.26 -0.69
CA ARG A 178 -18.44 -11.36 -0.65
C ARG A 178 -19.12 -10.69 -1.83
N ILE A 179 -18.56 -9.59 -2.33
CA ILE A 179 -19.11 -8.83 -3.45
C ILE A 179 -18.90 -9.57 -4.77
N ILE A 180 -17.76 -10.26 -4.92
CA ILE A 180 -17.30 -10.86 -6.18
C ILE A 180 -17.17 -12.38 -6.01
N LYS A 181 -18.07 -13.13 -6.63
CA LYS A 181 -18.01 -14.58 -6.67
C LYS A 181 -16.73 -15.02 -7.40
N GLY A 182 -15.92 -15.84 -6.74
CA GLY A 182 -14.66 -16.31 -7.30
C GLY A 182 -13.54 -15.27 -7.24
N TYR A 183 -13.64 -14.28 -6.34
CA TYR A 183 -12.62 -13.27 -6.13
C TYR A 183 -11.22 -13.90 -5.97
N ASN A 184 -10.28 -13.42 -6.79
CA ASN A 184 -8.87 -13.72 -6.68
C ASN A 184 -8.14 -12.40 -6.40
N LYS A 185 -7.55 -12.28 -5.19
CA LYS A 185 -6.92 -11.05 -4.69
C LYS A 185 -5.95 -10.42 -5.68
N ILE A 186 -5.09 -11.23 -6.30
CA ILE A 186 -4.02 -10.75 -7.18
C ILE A 186 -4.62 -10.28 -8.51
N VAL A 187 -5.44 -11.12 -9.15
CA VAL A 187 -6.01 -10.82 -10.47
C VAL A 187 -6.96 -9.63 -10.40
N TYR A 188 -7.96 -9.70 -9.52
CA TYR A 188 -8.96 -8.64 -9.42
C TYR A 188 -8.39 -7.36 -8.83
N GLY A 189 -7.43 -7.45 -7.90
CA GLY A 189 -6.80 -6.27 -7.31
C GLY A 189 -6.16 -5.38 -8.36
N VAL A 190 -5.38 -5.96 -9.27
CA VAL A 190 -4.69 -5.23 -10.34
C VAL A 190 -5.68 -4.81 -11.43
N CYS A 191 -6.58 -5.68 -11.87
CA CYS A 191 -7.56 -5.35 -12.91
C CYS A 191 -8.45 -4.18 -12.50
N LEU A 192 -8.96 -4.18 -11.26
CA LEU A 192 -9.76 -3.06 -10.75
C LEU A 192 -8.92 -1.79 -10.63
N ALA A 193 -7.70 -1.87 -10.08
CA ALA A 193 -6.83 -0.71 -9.96
C ALA A 193 -6.51 -0.08 -11.33
N GLU A 194 -6.19 -0.89 -12.33
CA GLU A 194 -5.91 -0.45 -13.69
C GLU A 194 -7.15 0.23 -14.32
N ALA A 195 -8.33 -0.38 -14.20
CA ALA A 195 -9.57 0.19 -14.72
C ALA A 195 -10.03 1.47 -14.00
N ILE A 196 -9.73 1.61 -12.71
CA ILE A 196 -9.92 2.87 -11.97
C ILE A 196 -8.94 3.93 -12.48
N GLY A 197 -7.67 3.54 -12.64
CA GLY A 197 -6.58 4.40 -13.05
C GLY A 197 -5.96 5.20 -11.90
N LEU A 198 -4.64 5.39 -11.97
CA LEU A 198 -3.84 6.00 -10.90
C LEU A 198 -4.32 7.40 -10.51
N ALA A 199 -4.75 8.22 -11.47
CA ALA A 199 -5.22 9.57 -11.20
C ALA A 199 -6.45 9.60 -10.28
N ARG A 200 -7.42 8.70 -10.51
CA ARG A 200 -8.64 8.61 -9.68
C ARG A 200 -8.35 8.01 -8.31
N ILE A 201 -7.46 7.01 -8.25
CA ILE A 201 -6.98 6.46 -6.96
C ILE A 201 -6.41 7.60 -6.11
N ARG A 202 -5.51 8.40 -6.68
CA ARG A 202 -4.91 9.56 -6.00
C ARG A 202 -5.94 10.60 -5.55
N GLU A 203 -6.93 10.90 -6.38
CA GLU A 203 -7.96 11.90 -6.06
C GLU A 203 -8.76 11.56 -4.80
N LYS A 204 -9.14 10.30 -4.60
CA LYS A 204 -9.94 9.87 -3.45
C LYS A 204 -9.17 9.26 -2.29
N SER A 205 -7.86 9.04 -2.43
CA SER A 205 -7.02 8.44 -1.39
C SER A 205 -5.94 9.43 -0.91
N PRO A 206 -6.28 10.35 0.02
CA PRO A 206 -5.38 11.42 0.45
C PRO A 206 -4.01 10.96 0.99
N ARG A 207 -3.95 9.86 1.75
CA ARG A 207 -2.70 9.35 2.32
C ARG A 207 -1.83 8.74 1.21
N PHE A 208 -2.40 7.89 0.36
CA PHE A 208 -1.71 7.36 -0.82
C PHE A 208 -1.23 8.47 -1.77
N ASN A 209 -2.05 9.49 -2.04
CA ASN A 209 -1.65 10.62 -2.87
C ASN A 209 -0.48 11.40 -2.26
N ARG A 210 -0.54 11.68 -0.95
CA ARG A 210 0.55 12.37 -0.25
C ARG A 210 1.86 11.59 -0.35
N TRP A 211 1.81 10.27 -0.22
CA TRP A 211 2.98 9.41 -0.37
C TRP A 211 3.61 9.56 -1.77
N LEU A 212 2.81 9.47 -2.84
CA LEU A 212 3.32 9.67 -4.19
C LEU A 212 3.87 11.07 -4.42
N ASP A 213 3.26 12.11 -3.85
CA ASP A 213 3.77 13.49 -3.93
C ASP A 213 5.15 13.63 -3.28
N ILE A 214 5.33 13.02 -2.10
CA ILE A 214 6.62 12.99 -1.40
C ILE A 214 7.67 12.28 -2.25
N LEU A 215 7.35 11.12 -2.83
CA LEU A 215 8.27 10.37 -3.68
C LEU A 215 8.67 11.18 -4.92
N CYS A 216 7.70 11.80 -5.60
CA CYS A 216 7.98 12.62 -6.78
C CYS A 216 8.90 13.80 -6.43
N ALA A 217 8.60 14.52 -5.36
CA ALA A 217 9.42 15.64 -4.90
C ALA A 217 10.84 15.21 -4.50
N ALA A 218 10.99 14.02 -3.90
CA ALA A 218 12.30 13.47 -3.53
C ALA A 218 13.12 13.06 -4.75
N LEU A 219 12.49 12.44 -5.75
CA LEU A 219 13.14 11.94 -6.95
C LEU A 219 13.46 13.05 -7.96
N GLN A 220 12.83 14.22 -7.87
CA GLN A 220 13.10 15.35 -8.77
C GLN A 220 14.21 16.30 -8.27
N LYS A 221 14.66 16.16 -7.01
CA LYS A 221 15.86 16.84 -6.47
C LYS A 221 17.12 16.17 -6.97
#